data_AF-E1NV02-F1
#
_entry.id   AF-E1NV02-F1
#
_cell.length_a   1.000
_cell.length_b   1.000
_cell.length_c   1.000
_cell.angle_alpha   90.00
_cell.angle_beta   90.00
_cell.angle_gamma   90.00
#
_symmetry.space_group_name_H-M   'P 1'
#
loop_
_entity.id
_entity.type
_entity.pdbx_description
1 polymer ?
#
loop_
_entity_poly.entity_id
_entity_poly.type
_entity_poly.pdbx_seq_one_letter_code
_entity_poly.pdbx_strand_id
1 'polypeptide(L)'
;MQILNKKKIPKFPDKIAVVTSASGAVIHDIMVTANRRFPHVEIDLFPTIVQGKDAAASIIASLQQIAASQDKYDVVIIGRGGGSLEDLWPFNEEMVVRQIYSMTMPVISSVGHETDTTLSDLVADKRAATPTAAAEYATPELSAITLQIIELRTHLYAAIRSIINSDKILFNRTKNSVFLREPQRFYDEKMQTLDLLEQKLEQVANNYLLNVKTKYQLVNQSLLSTNPHQIIKHHYQELIFKTQNLNKSMCYLINNNKNNFYNLSQKLDDNSPLKAISRGYVYTANEDGKNCYICSSNM
;
A
#
# COMPACT_ATOMS: atom_id res chain seq x y z
N MET A 1 50.58 11.80 -36.49
CA MET A 1 50.41 12.28 -37.88
C MET A 1 49.21 13.21 -37.86
N GLN A 2 49.46 14.52 -37.77
CA GLN A 2 48.44 15.54 -37.52
C GLN A 2 47.35 15.47 -38.60
N ILE A 3 46.11 15.36 -38.12
CA ILE A 3 44.89 15.41 -38.92
C ILE A 3 44.97 16.70 -39.76
N LEU A 4 45.10 16.57 -41.08
CA LEU A 4 44.91 17.68 -42.01
C LEU A 4 43.63 18.41 -41.60
N ASN A 5 43.64 19.74 -41.62
CA ASN A 5 42.59 20.64 -41.15
C ASN A 5 41.28 20.49 -41.96
N LYS A 6 40.64 19.32 -41.90
CA LYS A 6 39.43 18.98 -42.63
C LYS A 6 38.20 19.54 -41.91
N LYS A 7 37.39 20.26 -42.67
CA LYS A 7 36.17 20.93 -42.22
C LYS A 7 35.03 19.95 -42.13
N LYS A 8 34.14 20.19 -41.18
CA LYS A 8 32.93 19.39 -41.02
C LYS A 8 31.87 19.86 -42.01
N ILE A 9 31.30 18.93 -42.76
CA ILE A 9 30.16 19.22 -43.64
C ILE A 9 28.93 19.61 -42.78
N PRO A 10 28.29 20.76 -43.05
CA PRO A 10 27.03 21.15 -42.43
C PRO A 10 25.97 20.06 -42.57
N LYS A 11 25.21 19.82 -41.50
CA LYS A 11 24.13 18.82 -41.53
C LYS A 11 22.95 19.23 -42.39
N PHE A 12 22.70 20.53 -42.50
CA PHE A 12 21.58 21.13 -43.22
C PHE A 12 22.13 22.29 -44.04
N PRO A 13 22.65 22.02 -45.25
CA PRO A 13 23.08 23.10 -46.14
C PRO A 13 21.86 23.76 -46.77
N ASP A 14 21.89 25.09 -46.88
CA ASP A 14 20.91 25.87 -47.63
C ASP A 14 21.35 25.99 -49.09
N LYS A 15 22.66 26.17 -49.35
CA LYS A 15 23.20 26.30 -50.71
C LYS A 15 24.46 25.46 -50.95
N ILE A 16 24.45 24.71 -52.05
CA ILE A 16 25.60 23.92 -52.52
C ILE A 16 26.10 24.50 -53.85
N ALA A 17 27.39 24.80 -53.92
CA ALA A 17 28.05 25.13 -55.19
C ALA A 17 28.61 23.86 -55.83
N VAL A 18 28.33 23.63 -57.11
CA VAL A 18 28.82 22.46 -57.84
C VAL A 18 29.74 22.90 -58.97
N VAL A 19 30.99 22.45 -58.92
CA VAL A 19 32.02 22.70 -59.93
C VAL A 19 32.15 21.46 -60.80
N THR A 20 31.53 21.49 -61.98
CA THR A 20 31.56 20.40 -62.97
C THR A 20 31.25 20.95 -64.36
N SER A 21 31.39 20.13 -65.40
CA SER A 21 30.95 20.49 -66.75
C SER A 21 29.44 20.76 -66.81
N ALA A 22 29.04 21.76 -67.60
CA ALA A 22 27.62 22.10 -67.80
C ALA A 22 26.83 21.06 -68.60
N SER A 23 27.52 20.24 -69.40
CA SER A 23 26.93 19.26 -70.32
C SER A 23 27.16 17.83 -69.83
N GLY A 24 26.73 17.50 -68.61
CA GLY A 24 27.09 16.22 -67.98
C GLY A 24 25.98 15.56 -67.15
N ALA A 25 26.02 14.22 -67.12
CA ALA A 25 25.22 13.39 -66.21
C ALA A 25 25.51 13.71 -64.73
N VAL A 26 26.71 14.20 -64.42
CA VAL A 26 27.18 14.50 -63.05
C VAL A 26 26.29 15.51 -62.32
N ILE A 27 26.02 16.67 -62.92
CA ILE A 27 25.17 17.68 -62.29
C ILE A 27 23.73 17.17 -62.16
N HIS A 28 23.25 16.40 -63.14
CA HIS A 28 21.93 15.78 -63.09
C HIS A 28 21.82 14.78 -61.93
N ASP A 29 22.80 13.90 -61.76
CA ASP A 29 22.86 12.90 -60.68
C ASP A 29 22.91 13.58 -59.31
N ILE A 30 23.70 14.64 -59.16
CA ILE A 30 23.77 15.44 -57.94
C ILE A 30 22.40 16.08 -57.65
N MET A 31 21.78 16.74 -58.64
CA MET A 31 20.48 17.39 -58.47
C MET A 31 19.37 16.41 -58.14
N VAL A 32 19.29 15.27 -58.84
CA VAL A 32 18.28 14.23 -58.59
C VAL A 32 18.44 13.64 -57.19
N THR A 33 19.68 13.33 -56.79
CA THR A 33 19.97 12.76 -55.47
C THR A 33 19.67 13.77 -54.36
N ALA A 34 20.12 15.01 -54.50
CA ALA A 34 19.87 16.07 -53.54
C ALA A 34 18.38 16.41 -53.43
N ASN A 35 17.66 16.56 -54.55
CA ASN A 35 16.22 16.82 -54.53
C ASN A 35 15.42 15.68 -53.90
N ARG A 36 15.84 14.43 -54.09
CA ARG A 36 15.18 13.28 -53.45
C ARG A 36 15.42 13.25 -51.94
N ARG A 37 16.63 13.58 -51.49
CA ARG A 37 17.04 13.47 -50.07
C ARG A 37 16.66 14.71 -49.25
N PHE A 38 16.88 15.89 -49.80
CA PHE A 38 16.67 17.18 -49.14
C PHE A 38 16.24 18.26 -50.17
N PRO A 39 14.96 18.30 -50.58
CA PRO A 39 14.45 19.22 -51.60
C PRO A 39 14.58 20.73 -51.30
N HIS A 40 14.97 21.09 -50.07
CA HIS A 40 15.14 22.48 -49.65
C HIS A 40 16.44 23.11 -50.18
N VAL A 41 17.45 22.29 -50.47
CA VAL A 41 18.77 22.80 -50.84
C VAL A 41 18.77 23.43 -52.23
N GLU A 42 19.36 24.62 -52.33
CA GLU A 42 19.62 25.26 -53.61
C GLU A 42 20.98 24.79 -54.15
N ILE A 43 21.02 24.47 -55.44
CA ILE A 43 22.24 24.00 -56.11
C ILE A 43 22.59 24.98 -57.21
N ASP A 44 23.71 25.67 -57.04
CA ASP A 44 24.27 26.56 -58.06
C ASP A 44 25.38 25.82 -58.81
N LEU A 45 25.18 25.64 -60.11
CA LEU A 45 26.20 25.09 -61.00
C LEU A 45 27.20 26.19 -61.40
N PHE A 46 28.49 25.88 -61.26
CA PHE A 46 29.60 26.65 -61.80
C PHE A 46 30.21 25.87 -62.98
N PRO A 47 29.79 26.17 -64.23
CA PRO A 47 30.25 25.48 -65.43
C PRO A 47 31.77 25.53 -65.56
N THR A 48 32.41 24.38 -65.53
CA THR A 48 33.87 24.29 -65.48
C THR A 48 34.39 23.27 -66.48
N ILE A 49 35.50 23.60 -67.15
CA ILE A 49 36.23 22.63 -67.97
C ILE A 49 36.97 21.70 -67.00
N VAL A 50 36.61 20.42 -66.98
CA VAL A 50 37.13 19.43 -66.02
C VAL A 50 38.12 18.44 -66.62
N GLN A 51 38.46 18.58 -67.91
CA GLN A 51 39.39 17.72 -68.62
C GLN A 51 40.19 18.50 -69.67
N GLY A 52 41.37 18.00 -70.02
CA GLY A 52 42.28 18.66 -70.96
C GLY A 52 43.15 19.74 -70.33
N LYS A 53 43.95 20.43 -71.16
CA LYS A 53 45.02 21.34 -70.72
C LYS A 53 44.50 22.61 -70.01
N ASP A 54 43.31 23.07 -70.36
CA ASP A 54 42.72 24.29 -69.79
C ASP A 54 41.92 24.03 -68.51
N ALA A 55 41.81 22.77 -68.08
CA ALA A 55 40.95 22.38 -66.97
C ALA A 55 41.41 22.94 -65.62
N ALA A 56 42.71 22.88 -65.31
CA ALA A 56 43.23 23.37 -64.04
C ALA A 56 42.95 24.87 -63.85
N ALA A 57 43.17 25.68 -64.88
CA ALA A 57 42.87 27.11 -64.86
C ALA A 57 41.35 27.37 -64.71
N SER A 58 40.51 26.60 -65.41
CA SER A 58 39.06 26.73 -65.31
C SER A 58 38.54 26.37 -63.92
N ILE A 59 39.04 25.28 -63.31
CA ILE A 59 38.66 24.85 -61.95
C ILE A 59 39.02 25.92 -60.93
N ILE A 60 40.21 26.50 -61.03
CA ILE A 60 40.65 27.57 -60.13
C ILE A 60 39.76 28.81 -60.27
N ALA A 61 39.42 29.22 -61.50
CA ALA A 61 38.55 30.36 -61.73
C ALA A 61 37.17 30.18 -61.06
N SER A 62 36.57 29.00 -61.21
CA SER A 62 35.29 28.68 -60.57
C SER A 62 35.39 28.67 -59.04
N LEU A 63 36.45 28.07 -58.48
CA LEU A 63 36.66 28.05 -57.03
C LEU A 63 36.91 29.46 -56.45
N GLN A 64 37.64 30.31 -57.18
CA GLN A 64 37.86 31.69 -56.79
C GLN A 64 36.57 32.51 -56.85
N GLN A 65 35.72 32.28 -57.85
CA GLN A 65 34.41 32.91 -57.94
C GLN A 65 33.51 32.52 -56.75
N ILE A 66 33.52 31.25 -56.36
CA ILE A 66 32.80 30.76 -55.18
C ILE A 66 33.37 31.41 -53.91
N ALA A 67 34.69 31.42 -53.74
CA ALA A 67 35.35 32.03 -52.58
C ALA A 67 35.08 33.54 -52.46
N ALA A 68 34.98 34.24 -53.59
CA ALA A 68 34.63 35.67 -53.63
C ALA A 68 33.20 35.96 -53.17
N SER A 69 32.33 34.95 -53.11
CA SER A 69 30.92 35.10 -52.73
C SER A 69 30.66 35.15 -51.21
N GLN A 70 31.71 35.31 -50.39
CA GLN A 70 31.66 35.59 -48.94
C GLN A 70 30.53 34.88 -48.18
N ASP A 71 30.65 33.56 -48.01
CA ASP A 71 29.74 32.69 -47.25
C ASP A 71 28.35 32.45 -47.86
N LYS A 72 28.15 32.76 -49.16
CA LYS A 72 26.92 32.37 -49.88
C LYS A 72 26.67 30.84 -49.91
N TYR A 73 27.73 30.03 -49.85
CA TYR A 73 27.66 28.58 -50.05
C TYR A 73 28.16 27.81 -48.82
N ASP A 74 27.39 26.82 -48.41
CA ASP A 74 27.68 25.99 -47.24
C ASP A 74 28.65 24.85 -47.56
N VAL A 75 28.59 24.34 -48.79
CA VAL A 75 29.39 23.20 -49.27
C VAL A 75 29.73 23.41 -50.75
N VAL A 76 30.94 23.03 -51.14
CA VAL A 76 31.34 22.92 -52.54
C VAL A 76 31.50 21.46 -52.92
N ILE A 77 30.88 21.04 -54.03
CA ILE A 77 31.13 19.74 -54.64
C ILE A 77 31.95 19.96 -55.90
N ILE A 78 33.13 19.34 -55.97
CA ILE A 78 33.95 19.30 -57.18
C ILE A 78 33.83 17.91 -57.75
N GLY A 79 33.37 17.82 -58.99
CA GLY A 79 33.08 16.56 -59.62
C GLY A 79 33.48 16.52 -61.08
N ARG A 80 33.71 15.31 -61.55
CA ARG A 80 33.96 15.00 -62.95
C ARG A 80 33.11 13.78 -63.31
N GLY A 81 32.72 13.68 -64.58
CA GLY A 81 32.11 12.46 -65.12
C GLY A 81 33.15 11.35 -65.33
N GLY A 82 32.73 10.25 -65.95
CA GLY A 82 33.65 9.20 -66.36
C GLY A 82 34.69 9.65 -67.41
N GLY A 83 35.68 8.79 -67.64
CA GLY A 83 36.67 8.88 -68.72
C GLY A 83 38.03 8.36 -68.27
N SER A 84 39.11 8.70 -68.98
CA SER A 84 40.42 8.06 -68.77
C SER A 84 41.15 8.61 -67.53
N LEU A 85 42.21 7.91 -67.11
CA LEU A 85 43.14 8.38 -66.07
C LEU A 85 43.80 9.72 -66.45
N GLU A 86 44.03 9.96 -67.74
CA GLU A 86 44.68 11.17 -68.26
C GLU A 86 43.82 12.42 -68.01
N ASP A 87 42.51 12.26 -68.08
CA ASP A 87 41.54 13.31 -67.80
C ASP A 87 41.44 13.65 -66.29
N LEU A 88 42.00 12.84 -65.39
CA LEU A 88 42.09 13.13 -63.94
C LEU A 88 43.29 14.01 -63.59
N TRP A 89 44.26 14.14 -64.50
CA TRP A 89 45.52 14.85 -64.23
C TRP A 89 45.36 16.31 -63.76
N PRO A 90 44.40 17.11 -64.28
CA PRO A 90 44.19 18.48 -63.81
C PRO A 90 43.94 18.58 -62.29
N PHE A 91 43.37 17.53 -61.68
CA PHE A 91 43.10 17.47 -60.24
C PHE A 91 44.33 17.08 -59.39
N ASN A 92 45.45 16.75 -60.03
CA ASN A 92 46.74 16.54 -59.38
C ASN A 92 47.66 17.77 -59.47
N GLU A 93 47.26 18.82 -60.18
CA GLU A 93 48.08 20.03 -60.29
C GLU A 93 48.13 20.80 -58.97
N GLU A 94 49.33 21.23 -58.57
CA GLU A 94 49.57 21.92 -57.30
C GLU A 94 48.66 23.14 -57.12
N MET A 95 48.41 23.89 -58.19
CA MET A 95 47.57 25.08 -58.16
C MET A 95 46.11 24.76 -57.78
N VAL A 96 45.55 23.66 -58.28
CA VAL A 96 44.19 23.21 -57.95
C VAL A 96 44.13 22.75 -56.50
N VAL A 97 45.11 21.95 -56.08
CA VAL A 97 45.21 21.43 -54.71
C VAL A 97 45.31 22.56 -53.69
N ARG A 98 46.15 23.57 -53.94
CA ARG A 98 46.28 24.75 -53.08
C ARG A 98 44.99 25.57 -53.02
N GLN A 99 44.32 25.73 -54.17
CA GLN A 99 43.05 26.45 -54.21
C GLN A 99 41.99 25.73 -53.36
N ILE A 100 41.83 24.40 -53.50
CA ILE A 100 40.90 23.60 -52.69
C ILE A 100 41.22 23.74 -51.20
N TYR A 101 42.49 23.65 -50.81
CA TYR A 101 42.90 23.82 -49.41
C TYR A 101 42.58 25.21 -48.84
N SER A 102 42.60 26.24 -49.68
CA SER A 102 42.37 27.63 -49.27
C SER A 102 40.88 28.00 -49.11
N MET A 103 39.97 27.17 -49.64
CA MET A 103 38.53 27.39 -49.56
C MET A 103 38.07 27.49 -48.10
N THR A 104 37.20 28.45 -47.73
CA THR A 104 36.75 28.68 -46.34
C THR A 104 35.64 27.73 -45.90
N MET A 105 34.80 27.31 -46.83
CA MET A 105 33.74 26.31 -46.71
C MET A 105 34.25 24.90 -47.05
N PRO A 106 33.57 23.82 -46.59
CA PRO A 106 33.98 22.46 -46.86
C PRO A 106 33.83 22.06 -48.34
N VAL A 107 34.84 21.34 -48.84
CA VAL A 107 34.90 20.83 -50.20
C VAL A 107 34.76 19.30 -50.21
N ILE A 108 33.82 18.81 -51.02
CA ILE A 108 33.63 17.39 -51.31
C ILE A 108 34.17 17.11 -52.71
N SER A 109 35.15 16.21 -52.82
CA SER A 109 35.67 15.75 -54.11
C SER A 109 34.95 14.49 -54.55
N SER A 110 34.47 14.47 -55.79
CA SER A 110 33.84 13.34 -56.48
C SER A 110 34.48 13.11 -57.84
N VAL A 111 35.82 13.16 -57.87
CA VAL A 111 36.64 13.10 -59.08
C VAL A 111 37.16 11.67 -59.31
N GLY A 112 37.77 11.08 -58.29
CA GLY A 112 38.31 9.72 -58.34
C GLY A 112 37.23 8.65 -58.28
N HIS A 113 37.43 7.56 -59.02
CA HIS A 113 36.63 6.32 -58.87
C HIS A 113 37.16 5.50 -57.69
N GLU A 114 36.52 4.39 -57.32
CA GLU A 114 36.94 3.60 -56.14
C GLU A 114 38.44 3.28 -56.10
N THR A 115 39.07 3.04 -57.25
CA THR A 115 40.49 2.68 -57.38
C THR A 115 41.45 3.86 -57.59
N ASP A 116 40.96 5.00 -58.07
CA ASP A 116 41.79 6.12 -58.51
C ASP A 116 41.65 7.26 -57.51
N THR A 117 42.75 7.62 -56.84
CA THR A 117 42.78 8.73 -55.88
C THR A 117 43.62 9.87 -56.42
N THR A 118 43.05 11.08 -56.43
CA THR A 118 43.75 12.30 -56.85
C THR A 118 44.25 13.09 -55.64
N LEU A 119 45.20 14.00 -55.83
CA LEU A 119 45.64 14.91 -54.77
C LEU A 119 44.50 15.81 -54.29
N SER A 120 43.60 16.21 -55.20
CA SER A 120 42.37 16.92 -54.84
C SER A 120 41.48 16.11 -53.87
N ASP A 121 41.35 14.79 -54.06
CA ASP A 121 40.59 13.93 -53.14
C ASP A 121 41.21 13.87 -51.73
N LEU A 122 42.54 13.92 -51.65
CA LEU A 122 43.26 13.86 -50.38
C LEU A 122 43.12 15.17 -49.59
N VAL A 123 43.19 16.29 -50.30
CA VAL A 123 43.11 17.64 -49.71
C VAL A 123 41.68 18.08 -49.43
N ALA A 124 40.69 17.59 -50.18
CA ALA A 124 39.28 17.82 -49.90
C ALA A 124 38.89 17.35 -48.48
N ASP A 125 37.89 18.01 -47.90
CA ASP A 125 37.38 17.69 -46.57
C ASP A 125 36.69 16.32 -46.54
N LYS A 126 36.07 15.95 -47.66
CA LYS A 126 35.49 14.62 -47.86
C LYS A 126 35.70 14.14 -49.29
N ARG A 127 36.11 12.88 -49.43
CA ARG A 127 36.11 12.17 -50.71
C ARG A 127 34.81 11.39 -50.86
N ALA A 128 34.20 11.48 -52.02
CA ALA A 128 33.10 10.64 -52.50
C ALA A 128 33.55 9.85 -53.73
N ALA A 129 33.19 8.56 -53.81
CA ALA A 129 33.57 7.71 -54.94
C ALA A 129 32.76 8.03 -56.22
N THR A 130 31.60 8.67 -56.06
CA THR A 130 30.69 9.02 -57.16
C THR A 130 30.06 10.39 -56.91
N PRO A 131 29.59 11.08 -57.97
CA PRO A 131 28.80 12.30 -57.81
C PRO A 131 27.54 12.12 -56.97
N THR A 132 26.87 10.97 -57.10
CA THR A 132 25.71 10.63 -56.26
C THR A 132 26.10 10.59 -54.79
N ALA A 133 27.18 9.89 -54.42
CA ALA A 133 27.66 9.82 -53.05
C ALA A 133 28.09 11.20 -52.51
N ALA A 134 28.58 12.09 -53.36
CA ALA A 134 28.91 13.46 -52.97
C ALA A 134 27.66 14.24 -52.56
N ALA A 135 26.57 14.11 -53.33
CA ALA A 135 25.28 14.67 -52.98
C ALA A 135 24.72 14.06 -51.69
N GLU A 136 24.92 12.76 -51.45
CA GLU A 136 24.51 12.11 -50.20
C GLU A 136 25.29 12.57 -48.97
N TYR A 137 26.58 12.89 -49.13
CA TYR A 137 27.37 13.48 -48.05
C TYR A 137 27.02 14.94 -47.79
N ALA A 138 26.67 15.69 -48.83
CA ALA A 138 26.24 17.07 -48.68
C ALA A 138 24.83 17.18 -48.09
N THR A 139 23.91 16.26 -48.41
CA THR A 139 22.49 16.38 -48.06
C THR A 139 22.02 15.37 -47.03
N PRO A 140 21.29 15.80 -45.98
CA PRO A 140 20.67 14.88 -45.04
C PRO A 140 19.50 14.11 -45.69
N GLU A 141 19.07 13.02 -45.09
CA GLU A 141 17.90 12.27 -45.55
C GLU A 141 16.63 12.73 -44.82
N LEU A 142 15.76 13.48 -45.51
CA LEU A 142 14.57 14.10 -44.91
C LEU A 142 13.56 13.07 -44.37
N SER A 143 13.43 11.91 -45.01
CA SER A 143 12.57 10.80 -44.55
C SER A 143 13.02 10.30 -43.16
N ALA A 144 14.33 10.09 -42.98
CA ALA A 144 14.90 9.64 -41.72
C ALA A 144 14.72 10.68 -40.61
N ILE A 145 14.93 11.96 -40.92
CA ILE A 145 14.71 13.05 -39.96
C ILE A 145 13.23 13.17 -39.57
N THR A 146 12.33 13.05 -40.56
CA THR A 146 10.89 13.10 -40.31
C THR A 146 10.44 11.95 -39.42
N LEU A 147 10.97 10.74 -39.66
CA LEU A 147 10.71 9.58 -38.80
C LEU A 147 11.19 9.83 -37.37
N GLN A 148 12.41 10.33 -37.19
CA GLN A 148 12.95 10.68 -35.87
C GLN A 148 12.08 11.72 -35.14
N ILE A 149 11.58 12.74 -35.84
CA ILE A 149 10.68 13.74 -35.26
C ILE A 149 9.37 13.08 -34.81
N ILE A 150 8.82 12.16 -35.62
CA ILE A 150 7.59 11.43 -35.27
C ILE A 150 7.82 10.56 -34.02
N GLU A 151 8.93 9.84 -33.94
CA GLU A 151 9.30 9.03 -32.78
C GLU A 151 9.48 9.87 -31.52
N LEU A 152 10.22 10.99 -31.60
CA LEU A 152 10.38 11.90 -30.47
C LEU A 152 9.03 12.45 -30.00
N ARG A 153 8.13 12.74 -30.94
CA ARG A 153 6.78 13.20 -30.63
C ARG A 153 5.94 12.11 -29.95
N THR A 154 6.00 10.86 -30.39
CA THR A 154 5.26 9.76 -29.74
C THR A 154 5.79 9.50 -28.32
N HIS A 155 7.11 9.54 -28.12
CA HIS A 155 7.72 9.45 -26.80
C HIS A 155 7.28 10.59 -25.87
N LEU A 156 7.27 11.83 -26.37
CA LEU A 156 6.79 12.98 -25.61
C LEU A 156 5.33 12.82 -25.18
N TYR A 157 4.45 12.40 -26.09
CA TYR A 157 3.04 12.16 -25.75
C TYR A 157 2.86 11.05 -24.72
N ALA A 158 3.61 9.96 -24.83
CA ALA A 158 3.57 8.87 -23.86
C ALA A 158 4.03 9.33 -22.47
N ALA A 159 5.10 10.12 -22.40
CA ALA A 159 5.62 10.67 -21.15
C ALA A 159 4.60 11.62 -20.48
N ILE A 160 4.03 12.55 -21.23
CA ILE A 160 2.99 13.46 -20.72
C ILE A 160 1.78 12.68 -20.21
N ARG A 161 1.32 11.68 -20.97
CA ARG A 161 0.18 10.85 -20.57
C ARG A 161 0.47 10.06 -19.29
N SER A 162 1.70 9.56 -19.13
CA SER A 162 2.15 8.87 -17.93
C SER A 162 2.08 9.79 -16.70
N ILE A 163 2.62 11.01 -16.81
CA ILE A 163 2.58 12.01 -15.74
C ILE A 163 1.13 12.31 -15.34
N ILE A 164 0.27 12.64 -16.31
CA ILE A 164 -1.14 12.95 -16.07
C ILE A 164 -1.86 11.77 -15.39
N ASN A 165 -1.58 10.54 -15.81
CA ASN A 165 -2.21 9.36 -15.22
C ASN A 165 -1.74 9.14 -13.77
N SER A 166 -0.44 9.30 -13.48
CA SER A 166 0.09 9.22 -12.12
C SER A 166 -0.55 10.28 -11.21
N ASP A 167 -0.66 11.51 -11.70
CA ASP A 167 -1.28 12.61 -10.94
C ASP A 167 -2.77 12.36 -10.72
N LYS A 168 -3.50 11.85 -11.72
CA LYS A 168 -4.90 11.43 -11.56
C LYS A 168 -5.06 10.34 -10.51
N ILE A 169 -4.15 9.35 -10.48
CA ILE A 169 -4.17 8.29 -9.46
C ILE A 169 -3.94 8.90 -8.08
N LEU A 170 -2.95 9.78 -7.91
CA LEU A 170 -2.67 10.45 -6.65
C LEU A 170 -3.84 11.32 -6.19
N PHE A 171 -4.43 12.09 -7.10
CA PHE A 171 -5.62 12.90 -6.86
C PHE A 171 -6.81 12.04 -6.42
N ASN A 172 -7.08 10.94 -7.12
CA ASN A 172 -8.18 10.05 -6.75
C ASN A 172 -7.94 9.36 -5.40
N ARG A 173 -6.69 8.97 -5.09
CA ARG A 173 -6.34 8.42 -3.77
C ARG A 173 -6.56 9.42 -2.64
N THR A 174 -6.09 10.65 -2.81
CA THR A 174 -6.25 11.71 -1.80
C THR A 174 -7.72 12.09 -1.65
N LYS A 175 -8.45 12.33 -2.75
CA LYS A 175 -9.90 12.59 -2.75
C LYS A 175 -10.72 11.47 -2.10
N ASN A 176 -10.32 10.22 -2.30
CA ASN A 176 -11.03 9.06 -1.76
C ASN A 176 -10.45 8.55 -0.45
N SER A 177 -9.48 9.25 0.13
CA SER A 177 -8.90 8.90 1.42
C SER A 177 -9.99 8.97 2.48
N VAL A 178 -10.13 7.89 3.26
CA VAL A 178 -11.09 7.78 4.37
C VAL A 178 -10.91 8.93 5.36
N PHE A 179 -9.67 9.42 5.51
CA PHE A 179 -9.33 10.55 6.37
C PHE A 179 -10.06 11.85 5.98
N LEU A 180 -10.24 12.10 4.68
CA LEU A 180 -10.91 13.31 4.17
C LEU A 180 -12.43 13.13 4.01
N ARG A 181 -12.91 11.88 3.88
CA ARG A 181 -14.33 11.58 3.70
C ARG A 181 -15.10 11.43 5.02
N GLU A 182 -14.50 10.80 6.01
CA GLU A 182 -15.17 10.47 7.28
C GLU A 182 -14.29 10.83 8.48
N PRO A 183 -13.95 12.13 8.69
CA PRO A 183 -13.14 12.54 9.84
C PRO A 183 -13.81 12.23 11.19
N GLN A 184 -15.15 12.14 11.23
CA GLN A 184 -15.90 11.76 12.43
C GLN A 184 -15.60 10.34 12.92
N ARG A 185 -15.26 9.41 12.03
CA ARG A 185 -14.98 8.01 12.40
C ARG A 185 -13.83 7.85 13.38
N PHE A 186 -12.87 8.78 13.37
CA PHE A 186 -11.77 8.82 14.34
C PHE A 186 -12.24 9.19 15.75
N TYR A 187 -13.29 10.00 15.84
CA TYR A 187 -13.88 10.39 17.10
C TYR A 187 -14.87 9.34 17.60
N ASP A 188 -15.51 8.58 16.72
CA ASP A 188 -16.46 7.53 17.12
C ASP A 188 -15.82 6.47 18.03
N GLU A 189 -14.63 5.97 17.70
CA GLU A 189 -13.91 5.00 18.54
C GLU A 189 -13.47 5.64 19.88
N LYS A 190 -13.11 6.92 19.86
CA LYS A 190 -12.75 7.68 21.07
C LYS A 190 -13.96 7.98 21.95
N MET A 191 -15.11 8.26 21.36
CA MET A 191 -16.39 8.40 22.06
C MET A 191 -16.80 7.07 22.71
N GLN A 192 -16.75 5.96 21.98
CA GLN A 192 -17.06 4.64 22.55
C GLN A 192 -16.14 4.27 23.72
N THR A 193 -14.85 4.57 23.62
CA THR A 193 -13.92 4.34 24.74
C THR A 193 -14.18 5.27 25.91
N LEU A 194 -14.57 6.52 25.67
CA LEU A 194 -15.01 7.44 26.72
C LEU A 194 -16.25 6.91 27.44
N ASP A 195 -17.27 6.49 26.70
CA ASP A 195 -18.52 5.94 27.24
C ASP A 195 -18.25 4.70 28.13
N LEU A 196 -17.39 3.78 27.67
CA LEU A 196 -16.99 2.60 28.44
C LEU A 196 -16.25 2.98 29.73
N LEU A 197 -15.37 3.98 29.67
CA LEU A 197 -14.63 4.46 30.84
C LEU A 197 -15.56 5.13 31.85
N GLU A 198 -16.54 5.90 31.37
CA GLU A 198 -17.55 6.56 32.21
C GLU A 198 -18.44 5.54 32.92
N GLN A 199 -18.96 4.54 32.19
CA GLN A 199 -19.73 3.43 32.76
C GLN A 199 -18.91 2.64 33.80
N LYS A 200 -17.63 2.38 33.50
CA LYS A 200 -16.74 1.68 34.44
C LYS A 200 -16.50 2.50 35.70
N LEU A 201 -16.34 3.81 35.57
CA LEU A 201 -16.16 4.71 36.71
C LEU A 201 -17.41 4.70 37.60
N GLU A 202 -18.61 4.83 37.03
CA GLU A 202 -19.86 4.74 37.78
C GLU A 202 -20.02 3.40 38.50
N GLN A 203 -19.75 2.29 37.82
CA GLN A 203 -19.84 0.97 38.43
C GLN A 203 -18.87 0.81 39.61
N VAL A 204 -17.62 1.24 39.45
CA VAL A 204 -16.61 1.16 40.52
C VAL A 204 -16.99 2.07 41.70
N ALA A 205 -17.45 3.29 41.44
CA ALA A 205 -17.89 4.23 42.46
C ALA A 205 -19.09 3.68 43.25
N ASN A 206 -20.10 3.15 42.56
CA ASN A 206 -21.28 2.55 43.19
C ASN A 206 -20.94 1.32 44.03
N ASN A 207 -20.10 0.43 43.48
CA ASN A 207 -19.63 -0.76 44.22
C ASN A 207 -18.80 -0.38 45.44
N TYR A 208 -17.97 0.66 45.36
CA TYR A 208 -17.21 1.17 46.49
C TYR A 208 -18.14 1.71 47.58
N LEU A 209 -19.12 2.55 47.23
CA LEU A 209 -20.12 3.07 48.16
C LEU A 209 -20.93 1.96 48.84
N LEU A 210 -21.37 0.96 48.07
CA LEU A 210 -22.07 -0.21 48.60
C LEU A 210 -21.19 -0.99 49.58
N ASN A 211 -19.93 -1.24 49.25
CA ASN A 211 -18.99 -1.95 50.13
C ASN A 211 -18.70 -1.18 51.42
N VAL A 212 -18.60 0.14 51.37
CA VAL A 212 -18.43 0.97 52.57
C VAL A 212 -19.69 0.90 53.44
N LYS A 213 -20.88 0.98 52.82
CA LYS A 213 -22.16 0.88 53.52
C LYS A 213 -22.36 -0.48 54.18
N THR A 214 -22.04 -1.58 53.49
CA THR A 214 -22.16 -2.94 54.05
C THR A 214 -21.18 -3.15 55.19
N LYS A 215 -19.93 -2.68 55.08
CA LYS A 215 -18.95 -2.71 56.18
C LYS A 215 -19.47 -1.94 57.41
N TYR A 216 -20.00 -0.74 57.20
CA TYR A 216 -20.61 0.05 58.29
C TYR A 216 -21.77 -0.70 58.94
N GLN A 217 -22.66 -1.30 58.15
CA GLN A 217 -23.80 -2.08 58.65
C GLN A 217 -23.35 -3.31 59.45
N LEU A 218 -22.33 -4.05 58.98
CA LEU A 218 -21.78 -5.20 59.69
C LEU A 218 -21.15 -4.79 61.03
N VAL A 219 -20.37 -3.71 61.04
CA VAL A 219 -19.79 -3.18 62.29
C VAL A 219 -20.90 -2.74 63.24
N ASN A 220 -21.91 -2.01 62.76
CA ASN A 220 -23.03 -1.57 63.59
C ASN A 220 -23.86 -2.76 64.12
N GLN A 221 -24.12 -3.78 63.30
CA GLN A 221 -24.77 -5.01 63.73
C GLN A 221 -23.95 -5.76 64.77
N SER A 222 -22.62 -5.85 64.59
CA SER A 222 -21.72 -6.47 65.57
C SER A 222 -21.70 -5.71 66.90
N LEU A 223 -21.78 -4.37 66.86
CA LEU A 223 -21.87 -3.53 68.05
C LEU A 223 -23.21 -3.71 68.78
N LEU A 224 -24.31 -3.83 68.03
CA LEU A 224 -25.64 -4.07 68.59
C LEU A 224 -25.77 -5.49 69.16
N SER A 225 -25.22 -6.51 68.51
CA SER A 225 -25.30 -7.90 68.96
C SER A 225 -24.38 -8.19 70.15
N THR A 226 -23.26 -7.47 70.27
CA THR A 226 -22.36 -7.56 71.43
C THR A 226 -22.82 -6.72 72.62
N ASN A 227 -23.98 -6.06 72.55
CA ASN A 227 -24.52 -5.27 73.65
C ASN A 227 -24.77 -6.18 74.87
N PRO A 228 -23.96 -6.08 75.95
CA PRO A 228 -24.01 -7.01 77.07
C PRO A 228 -25.37 -7.03 77.75
N HIS A 229 -26.10 -5.91 77.67
CA HIS A 229 -27.44 -5.80 78.26
C HIS A 229 -28.46 -6.72 77.59
N GLN A 230 -28.39 -6.91 76.26
CA GLN A 230 -29.31 -7.81 75.54
C GLN A 230 -28.97 -9.27 75.80
N ILE A 231 -27.68 -9.62 75.84
CA ILE A 231 -27.20 -10.97 76.16
C ILE A 231 -27.62 -11.37 77.59
N ILE A 232 -27.43 -10.49 78.56
CA ILE A 232 -27.84 -10.71 79.96
C ILE A 232 -29.35 -10.88 80.06
N LYS A 233 -30.13 -10.04 79.37
CA LYS A 233 -31.60 -10.14 79.36
C LYS A 233 -32.08 -11.48 78.78
N HIS A 234 -31.49 -11.93 77.68
CA HIS A 234 -31.82 -13.21 77.06
C HIS A 234 -31.53 -14.38 78.01
N HIS A 235 -30.33 -14.43 78.60
CA HIS A 235 -29.97 -15.50 79.54
C HIS A 235 -30.84 -15.50 80.81
N TYR A 236 -31.25 -14.32 81.29
CA TYR A 236 -32.17 -14.23 82.43
C TYR A 236 -33.56 -14.81 82.08
N GLN A 237 -34.06 -14.51 80.87
CA GLN A 237 -35.32 -15.08 80.37
C GLN A 237 -35.23 -16.59 80.17
N GLU A 238 -34.12 -17.10 79.62
CA GLU A 238 -33.88 -18.55 79.51
C GLU A 238 -33.84 -19.23 80.87
N LEU A 239 -33.22 -18.60 81.88
CA LEU A 239 -33.12 -19.14 83.23
C LEU A 239 -34.50 -19.24 83.88
N ILE A 240 -35.35 -18.22 83.71
CA ILE A 240 -36.75 -18.24 84.15
C ILE A 240 -37.53 -19.36 83.43
N PHE A 241 -37.37 -19.51 82.13
CA PHE A 241 -38.07 -20.54 81.36
C PHE A 241 -37.65 -21.96 81.77
N LYS A 242 -36.34 -22.20 81.92
CA LYS A 242 -35.80 -23.50 82.36
C LYS A 242 -36.23 -23.85 83.78
N THR A 243 -36.24 -22.88 84.71
CA THR A 243 -36.71 -23.11 86.08
C THR A 243 -38.21 -23.41 86.14
N GLN A 244 -39.02 -22.70 85.35
CA GLN A 244 -40.46 -23.00 85.24
C GLN A 244 -40.72 -24.40 84.66
N ASN A 245 -40.00 -24.79 83.61
CA ASN A 245 -40.14 -26.13 83.03
C ASN A 245 -39.68 -27.22 84.00
N LEU A 246 -38.57 -27.02 84.69
CA LEU A 246 -38.09 -27.96 85.71
C LEU A 246 -39.14 -28.16 86.81
N ASN A 247 -39.73 -27.08 87.32
CA ASN A 247 -40.79 -27.15 88.32
C ASN A 247 -42.04 -27.87 87.79
N LYS A 248 -42.47 -27.59 86.56
CA LYS A 248 -43.59 -28.29 85.92
C LYS A 248 -43.30 -29.79 85.78
N SER A 249 -42.11 -30.16 85.31
CA SER A 249 -41.69 -31.56 85.18
C SER A 249 -41.60 -32.27 86.53
N MET A 250 -41.12 -31.59 87.58
CA MET A 250 -41.11 -32.12 88.94
C MET A 250 -42.54 -32.38 89.44
N CYS A 251 -43.45 -31.40 89.32
CA CYS A 251 -44.84 -31.57 89.71
C CYS A 251 -45.53 -32.71 88.93
N TYR A 252 -45.25 -32.82 87.64
CA TYR A 252 -45.77 -33.90 86.80
C TYR A 252 -45.28 -35.28 87.27
N LEU A 253 -43.98 -35.43 87.54
CA LEU A 253 -43.41 -36.68 88.06
C LEU A 253 -44.00 -37.07 89.42
N ILE A 254 -44.13 -36.11 90.34
CA ILE A 254 -44.71 -36.34 91.67
C ILE A 254 -46.17 -36.78 91.54
N ASN A 255 -46.98 -36.10 90.71
CA ASN A 255 -48.37 -36.46 90.51
C ASN A 255 -48.54 -37.82 89.82
N ASN A 256 -47.69 -38.14 88.85
CA ASN A 256 -47.72 -39.44 88.20
C ASN A 256 -47.37 -40.57 89.18
N ASN A 257 -46.36 -40.37 90.04
CA ASN A 257 -46.01 -41.31 91.09
C ASN A 257 -47.13 -41.46 92.13
N LYS A 258 -47.80 -40.36 92.51
CA LYS A 258 -48.99 -40.42 93.38
C LYS A 258 -50.13 -41.21 92.72
N ASN A 259 -50.43 -40.94 91.46
CA ASN A 259 -51.49 -41.65 90.73
C ASN A 259 -51.17 -43.14 90.57
N ASN A 260 -49.90 -43.49 90.29
CA ASN A 260 -49.45 -44.88 90.26
C ASN A 260 -49.59 -45.55 91.63
N PHE A 261 -49.23 -44.86 92.71
CA PHE A 261 -49.42 -45.35 94.07
C PHE A 261 -50.91 -45.56 94.40
N TYR A 262 -51.78 -44.60 94.09
CA TYR A 262 -53.23 -44.75 94.26
C TYR A 262 -53.79 -45.92 93.45
N ASN A 263 -53.38 -46.07 92.18
CA ASN A 263 -53.80 -47.20 91.34
C ASN A 263 -53.31 -48.55 91.90
N LEU A 264 -52.08 -48.62 92.41
CA LEU A 264 -51.54 -49.83 93.05
C LEU A 264 -52.26 -50.14 94.36
N SER A 265 -52.53 -49.12 95.19
CA SER A 265 -53.31 -49.23 96.44
C SER A 265 -54.73 -49.72 96.15
N GLN A 266 -55.38 -49.16 95.13
CA GLN A 266 -56.75 -49.53 94.75
C GLN A 266 -56.83 -50.96 94.18
N LYS A 267 -55.83 -51.39 93.39
CA LYS A 267 -55.70 -52.79 92.96
C LYS A 267 -55.45 -53.76 94.12
N LEU A 268 -54.74 -53.33 95.15
CA LEU A 268 -54.54 -54.10 96.39
C LEU A 268 -55.85 -54.19 97.20
N ASP A 269 -56.59 -53.07 97.31
CA ASP A 269 -57.87 -53.02 98.02
C ASP A 269 -58.96 -53.82 97.31
N ASP A 270 -59.01 -53.83 95.98
CA ASP A 270 -60.01 -54.59 95.22
C ASP A 270 -59.75 -56.11 95.26
N ASN A 271 -58.52 -56.54 95.55
CA ASN A 271 -58.16 -57.95 95.77
C ASN A 271 -58.08 -58.33 97.27
N SER A 272 -58.49 -57.44 98.19
CA SER A 272 -58.45 -57.71 99.62
C SER A 272 -59.68 -58.50 100.08
N PRO A 273 -59.49 -59.66 100.75
CA PRO A 273 -60.58 -60.54 101.20
C PRO A 273 -61.55 -59.91 102.22
N LEU A 274 -61.20 -58.75 102.79
CA LEU A 274 -62.06 -57.97 103.69
C LEU A 274 -63.24 -57.31 102.95
N LYS A 275 -63.10 -56.97 101.66
CA LYS A 275 -64.20 -56.40 100.84
C LYS A 275 -65.23 -57.47 100.46
N ALA A 276 -64.80 -58.71 100.23
CA ALA A 276 -65.68 -59.86 99.99
C ALA A 276 -66.56 -60.18 101.21
N ILE A 277 -66.06 -59.96 102.43
CA ILE A 277 -66.82 -60.14 103.69
C ILE A 277 -67.81 -58.99 103.93
N SER A 278 -67.50 -57.77 103.46
CA SER A 278 -68.39 -56.59 103.59
C SER A 278 -69.56 -56.53 102.59
N ARG A 279 -69.55 -57.35 101.53
CA ARG A 279 -70.64 -57.43 100.53
C ARG A 279 -71.85 -58.27 100.98
N GLY A 280 -71.84 -58.75 102.23
CA GLY A 280 -72.95 -59.50 102.81
C GLY A 280 -72.92 -60.96 102.39
N TYR A 281 -72.87 -61.85 103.38
CA TYR A 281 -73.09 -63.28 103.18
C TYR A 281 -74.38 -63.66 103.90
N VAL A 282 -75.21 -64.46 103.26
CA VAL A 282 -76.45 -64.95 103.85
C VAL A 282 -76.17 -66.31 104.48
N TYR A 283 -76.34 -66.38 105.80
CA TYR A 283 -76.25 -67.59 106.60
C TYR A 283 -77.68 -68.09 106.86
N THR A 284 -78.07 -69.19 106.23
CA THR A 284 -79.37 -69.84 106.48
C THR A 284 -79.12 -71.22 107.07
N ALA A 285 -79.71 -71.50 108.24
CA ALA A 285 -79.65 -72.80 108.92
C ALA A 285 -81.09 -73.31 109.15
N ASN A 286 -81.33 -74.60 108.86
CA ASN A 286 -82.57 -75.31 109.19
C ASN A 286 -82.34 -76.24 110.40
N GLU A 287 -83.41 -76.48 111.18
CA GLU A 287 -83.43 -77.19 112.47
C GLU A 287 -83.29 -78.73 112.44
N ASP A 288 -82.65 -79.29 111.42
CA ASP A 288 -81.96 -80.58 111.56
C ASP A 288 -80.51 -80.37 111.12
N GLY A 289 -79.72 -79.85 112.06
CA GLY A 289 -78.38 -79.32 111.83
C GLY A 289 -77.37 -80.35 111.32
N LYS A 290 -77.28 -80.49 109.99
CA LYS A 290 -76.06 -80.94 109.29
C LYS A 290 -76.01 -80.44 107.84
N ASN A 291 -75.04 -79.52 107.64
CA ASN A 291 -74.39 -79.05 106.40
C ASN A 291 -75.12 -77.98 105.55
N CYS A 292 -74.71 -76.71 105.75
CA CYS A 292 -74.93 -75.63 104.80
C CYS A 292 -73.63 -75.24 104.08
N TYR A 293 -73.75 -75.21 102.75
CA TYR A 293 -72.78 -74.69 101.80
C TYR A 293 -72.91 -73.16 101.70
N ILE A 294 -71.78 -72.47 101.58
CA ILE A 294 -71.73 -71.03 101.34
C ILE A 294 -71.73 -70.81 99.82
N CYS A 295 -72.81 -70.25 99.29
CA CYS A 295 -72.84 -69.67 97.95
C CYS A 295 -73.01 -68.15 98.07
N SER A 296 -72.01 -67.40 97.60
CA SER A 296 -72.04 -65.95 97.46
C SER A 296 -72.89 -65.56 96.25
N SER A 297 -73.96 -64.78 96.46
CA SER A 297 -74.78 -64.25 95.38
C SER A 297 -74.26 -62.89 94.87
N ASN A 298 -73.78 -62.96 93.62
CA ASN A 298 -73.97 -62.04 92.52
C ASN A 298 -73.34 -60.64 92.49
N MET A 299 -73.05 -60.26 91.23
CA MET A 299 -72.68 -58.96 90.64
C MET A 299 -71.19 -58.66 90.50
#